data_AF-A0AAN4YUU8-F1
#
_entry.id   AF-A0AAN4YUU8-F1
#
_cell.length_a   1.000
_cell.length_b   1.000
_cell.length_c   1.000
_cell.angle_alpha   90.00
_cell.angle_beta   90.00
_cell.angle_gamma   90.00
#
_symmetry.space_group_name_H-M   'P 1'
#
loop_
_entity.id
_entity.type
_entity.pdbx_description
1 polymer ?
#
loop_
_entity_poly.entity_id
_entity_poly.type
_entity_poly.pdbx_seq_one_letter_code
_entity_poly.pdbx_strand_id
1 'polypeptide(L)'
;MKETAPAKYHDILIPDFEIGCKVRILEIVPEGVRTSDGIVAADVIVLATGFKTNQFTPFMEIVGRNGSLDDHWKRYDGPEAYNCSAMSGFPNFFLLFGPNAGTGHTSALMAAENLSFLASRTGNTLAIGPTILDFGKNMLSSVRHATISGFKESLIRGAKGLF
;
A
#
# COMPACT_ATOMS: atom_id res chain seq x y z
N MET A 1 -11.65 26.66 17.51
CA MET A 1 -10.36 25.97 17.71
C MET A 1 -9.69 26.34 19.04
N LYS A 2 -9.55 27.64 19.39
CA LYS A 2 -9.05 28.06 20.73
C LYS A 2 -9.91 27.57 21.89
N GLU A 3 -11.22 27.54 21.70
CA GLU A 3 -12.20 27.14 22.72
C GLU A 3 -12.10 25.65 23.13
N THR A 4 -11.60 24.79 22.23
CA THR A 4 -11.53 23.32 22.44
C THR A 4 -10.12 22.81 22.67
N ALA A 5 -9.08 23.62 22.37
CA ALA A 5 -7.68 23.24 22.55
C ALA A 5 -7.14 23.74 23.90
N PRO A 6 -6.31 22.97 24.63
CA PRO A 6 -5.65 23.44 25.85
C PRO A 6 -4.79 24.68 25.60
N ALA A 7 -4.85 25.67 26.50
CA ALA A 7 -4.17 26.96 26.37
C ALA A 7 -2.66 26.84 26.08
N LYS A 8 -1.98 25.88 26.71
CA LYS A 8 -0.54 25.62 26.51
C LYS A 8 -0.15 25.24 25.09
N TYR A 9 -1.11 24.92 24.22
CA TYR A 9 -0.86 24.54 22.82
C TYR A 9 -1.41 25.57 21.83
N HIS A 10 -1.98 26.69 22.30
CA HIS A 10 -2.57 27.68 21.40
C HIS A 10 -1.55 28.24 20.42
N ASP A 11 -0.35 28.54 20.89
CA ASP A 11 0.72 29.10 20.04
C ASP A 11 1.31 28.08 19.06
N ILE A 12 1.06 26.78 19.26
CA ILE A 12 1.60 25.70 18.43
C ILE A 12 0.56 25.19 17.43
N LEU A 13 -0.68 25.02 17.87
CA LEU A 13 -1.71 24.32 17.09
C LEU A 13 -2.62 25.27 16.30
N ILE A 14 -2.59 26.56 16.62
CA ILE A 14 -3.55 27.52 16.07
C ILE A 14 -2.77 28.54 15.26
N PRO A 15 -2.89 28.50 13.92
CA PRO A 15 -2.24 29.47 13.05
C PRO A 15 -2.60 30.90 13.45
N ASP A 16 -1.60 31.77 13.43
CA ASP A 16 -1.73 33.22 13.55
C ASP A 16 -1.92 33.91 12.18
N PHE A 17 -1.95 33.12 11.10
CA PHE A 17 -2.23 33.54 9.74
C PHE A 17 -3.58 33.04 9.23
N GLU A 18 -4.10 33.70 8.20
CA GLU A 18 -5.36 33.32 7.57
C GLU A 18 -5.25 31.96 6.87
N ILE A 19 -6.17 31.05 7.18
CA ILE A 19 -6.22 29.73 6.54
C ILE A 19 -7.09 29.84 5.29
N GLY A 20 -6.45 29.92 4.13
CA GLY A 20 -7.13 29.77 2.84
C GLY A 20 -7.57 28.32 2.64
N CYS A 21 -8.88 28.05 2.64
CA CYS A 21 -9.42 26.72 2.36
C CYS A 21 -10.31 26.76 1.11
N LYS A 22 -10.14 25.77 0.21
CA LYS A 22 -11.03 25.44 -0.93
C LYS A 22 -10.96 26.30 -2.20
N VAL A 23 -9.87 27.01 -2.47
CA VAL A 23 -9.67 27.62 -3.80
C VAL A 23 -8.95 26.62 -4.72
N ARG A 24 -9.40 26.49 -5.97
CA ARG A 24 -8.74 25.62 -6.95
C ARG A 24 -7.38 26.24 -7.32
N ILE A 25 -6.30 25.48 -7.11
CA ILE A 25 -4.96 25.80 -7.61
C ILE A 25 -4.93 25.52 -9.12
N LEU A 26 -4.43 26.49 -9.89
CA LEU A 26 -4.33 26.39 -11.35
C LEU A 26 -2.89 26.08 -11.78
N GLU A 27 -1.91 26.84 -11.29
CA GLU A 27 -0.50 26.69 -11.62
C GLU A 27 0.40 27.43 -10.62
N ILE A 28 1.70 27.13 -10.66
CA ILE A 28 2.74 27.87 -9.94
C ILE A 28 3.34 28.89 -10.91
N VAL A 29 3.43 30.15 -10.48
CA VAL A 29 3.96 31.28 -11.25
C VAL A 29 5.12 31.93 -10.50
N PRO A 30 5.97 32.76 -11.14
CA PRO A 30 7.09 33.40 -10.44
C PRO A 30 6.70 34.19 -9.19
N GLU A 31 5.48 34.73 -9.14
CA GLU A 31 4.95 35.50 -8.02
C GLU A 31 4.37 34.64 -6.89
N GLY A 32 4.12 33.34 -7.10
CA GLY A 32 3.52 32.44 -6.11
C GLY A 32 2.58 31.40 -6.72
N VAL A 33 1.42 31.19 -6.10
CA VAL A 33 0.42 30.20 -6.53
C VAL A 33 -0.78 30.90 -7.17
N ARG A 34 -1.01 30.62 -8.47
CA ARG A 34 -2.21 31.09 -9.16
C ARG A 34 -3.39 30.19 -8.80
N THR A 35 -4.46 30.82 -8.34
CA THR A 35 -5.73 30.16 -7.98
C THR A 35 -6.86 30.72 -8.83
N SER A 36 -8.08 30.18 -8.71
CA SER A 36 -9.27 30.75 -9.38
C SER A 36 -9.59 32.19 -8.96
N ASP A 37 -9.10 32.62 -7.81
CA ASP A 37 -9.50 33.88 -7.16
C ASP A 37 -8.40 34.95 -7.25
N GLY A 38 -7.25 34.60 -7.83
CA GLY A 38 -6.08 35.47 -7.93
C GLY A 38 -4.78 34.75 -7.58
N ILE A 39 -3.73 35.53 -7.39
CA ILE A 39 -2.40 35.03 -7.03
C ILE A 39 -2.21 35.12 -5.52
N VAL A 40 -1.86 34.00 -4.90
CA VAL A 40 -1.37 33.95 -3.52
C VAL A 40 0.14 34.06 -3.59
N ALA A 41 0.68 35.22 -3.20
CA ALA A 41 2.11 35.46 -3.20
C ALA A 41 2.82 34.56 -2.18
N ALA A 42 3.93 33.94 -2.56
CA ALA A 42 4.68 33.04 -1.69
C ALA A 42 6.16 33.00 -2.06
N ASP A 43 7.03 33.12 -1.06
CA ASP A 43 8.47 32.92 -1.23
C ASP A 43 8.85 31.43 -1.22
N VAL A 44 8.06 30.60 -0.51
CA VAL A 44 8.28 29.17 -0.34
C VAL A 44 6.95 28.42 -0.52
N ILE A 45 6.95 27.37 -1.34
CA ILE A 45 5.79 26.52 -1.60
C ILE A 45 6.08 25.10 -1.11
N VAL A 46 5.23 24.57 -0.22
CA VAL A 46 5.32 23.19 0.28
C VAL A 46 4.24 22.33 -0.37
N LEU A 47 4.65 21.35 -1.19
CA LEU A 47 3.74 20.42 -1.84
C LEU A 47 3.39 19.25 -0.91
N ALA A 48 2.41 19.47 -0.02
CA ALA A 48 1.88 18.45 0.88
C ALA A 48 0.72 17.64 0.26
N THR A 49 0.79 17.30 -1.03
CA THR A 49 -0.30 16.65 -1.79
C THR A 49 -0.38 15.12 -1.63
N GLY A 50 0.44 14.54 -0.74
CA GLY A 50 0.48 13.10 -0.51
C GLY A 50 1.24 12.31 -1.59
N PHE A 51 0.93 11.01 -1.70
CA PHE A 51 1.63 10.04 -2.56
C PHE A 51 0.64 9.16 -3.35
N LYS A 52 1.12 8.53 -4.42
CA LYS A 52 0.37 7.47 -5.12
C LYS A 52 0.45 6.17 -4.32
N THR A 53 -0.60 5.86 -3.56
CA THR A 53 -0.61 4.73 -2.62
C THR A 53 -0.84 3.36 -3.26
N ASN A 54 -1.31 3.32 -4.51
CA ASN A 54 -1.69 2.09 -5.21
C ASN A 54 -0.69 1.70 -6.32
N GLN A 55 0.52 2.26 -6.30
CA GLN A 55 1.61 1.89 -7.19
C GLN A 55 2.74 1.23 -6.39
N PHE A 56 2.86 -0.09 -6.50
CA PHE A 56 3.76 -0.88 -5.64
C PHE A 56 5.14 -1.14 -6.25
N THR A 57 5.28 -1.07 -7.57
CA THR A 57 6.55 -1.28 -8.29
C THR A 57 6.82 -0.18 -9.33
N PRO A 58 6.79 1.12 -8.95
CA PRO A 58 6.86 2.23 -9.91
C PRO A 58 8.19 2.34 -10.68
N PHE A 59 9.25 1.68 -10.21
CA PHE A 59 10.60 1.73 -10.79
C PHE A 59 11.09 0.38 -11.33
N MET A 60 10.24 -0.64 -11.35
CA MET A 60 10.61 -1.99 -11.74
C MET A 60 9.51 -2.63 -12.57
N GLU A 61 9.89 -3.22 -13.70
CA GLU A 61 9.01 -4.11 -14.44
C GLU A 61 9.13 -5.53 -13.85
N ILE A 62 8.01 -6.05 -13.32
CA ILE A 62 7.94 -7.42 -12.80
C ILE A 62 7.16 -8.27 -13.80
N VAL A 63 7.81 -9.32 -14.31
CA VAL A 63 7.22 -10.24 -15.30
C VAL A 63 7.07 -11.63 -14.68
N GLY A 64 5.83 -12.12 -14.65
CA GLY A 64 5.49 -13.45 -14.21
C GLY A 64 5.30 -14.42 -15.38
N ARG A 65 4.79 -15.62 -15.09
CA ARG A 65 4.57 -16.68 -16.09
C ARG A 65 3.60 -16.28 -17.21
N ASN A 66 2.67 -15.36 -16.93
CA ASN A 66 1.57 -14.98 -17.83
C ASN A 66 1.54 -13.47 -18.10
N GLY A 67 2.72 -12.84 -18.18
CA GLY A 67 2.89 -11.42 -18.47
C GLY A 67 3.26 -10.56 -17.26
N SER A 68 3.13 -9.25 -17.43
CA SER A 68 3.54 -8.25 -16.44
C SER A 68 2.65 -8.26 -15.18
N LEU A 69 3.18 -7.72 -14.08
CA LEU A 69 2.45 -7.51 -12.83
C LEU A 69 1.31 -6.51 -13.00
N ASP A 70 1.51 -5.45 -13.78
CA ASP A 70 0.46 -4.48 -14.09
C ASP A 70 -0.70 -5.13 -14.84
N ASP A 71 -0.41 -5.98 -15.83
CA ASP A 71 -1.46 -6.72 -16.54
C ASP A 71 -2.13 -7.76 -15.66
N HIS A 72 -1.39 -8.35 -14.70
CA HIS A 72 -1.98 -9.21 -13.69
C HIS A 72 -3.01 -8.46 -12.86
N TRP A 73 -2.67 -7.31 -12.30
CA TRP A 73 -3.59 -6.52 -11.47
C TRP A 73 -4.77 -5.94 -12.26
N LYS A 74 -4.58 -5.57 -13.54
CA LYS A 74 -5.71 -5.17 -14.41
C LYS A 74 -6.77 -6.26 -14.55
N ARG A 75 -6.39 -7.55 -14.53
CA ARG A 75 -7.33 -8.68 -14.59
C ARG A 75 -8.17 -8.84 -13.32
N TYR A 76 -7.75 -8.23 -12.20
CA TYR A 76 -8.40 -8.33 -10.89
C TYR A 76 -8.97 -6.99 -10.39
N ASP A 77 -9.12 -6.00 -11.27
CA ASP A 77 -9.64 -4.66 -10.94
C ASP A 77 -8.79 -3.89 -9.91
N GLY A 78 -7.49 -4.19 -9.86
CA GLY A 78 -6.53 -3.44 -9.05
C GLY A 78 -5.45 -4.29 -8.37
N PRO A 79 -4.53 -3.64 -7.63
CA PRO A 79 -3.49 -4.32 -6.89
C PRO A 79 -4.03 -5.24 -5.80
N GLU A 80 -3.73 -6.52 -5.90
CA GLU A 80 -4.07 -7.54 -4.91
C GLU A 80 -2.88 -8.46 -4.66
N ALA A 81 -2.74 -8.91 -3.42
CA ALA A 81 -1.75 -9.91 -3.02
C ALA A 81 -2.30 -10.79 -1.90
N TYR A 82 -2.04 -12.09 -1.98
CA TYR A 82 -2.30 -13.03 -0.91
C TYR A 82 -1.44 -12.68 0.30
N ASN A 83 -2.10 -12.53 1.45
CA ASN A 83 -1.48 -12.10 2.71
C ASN A 83 -0.58 -10.87 2.53
N CYS A 84 -1.01 -9.92 1.70
CA CYS A 84 -0.29 -8.68 1.35
C CYS A 84 1.12 -8.88 0.78
N SER A 85 1.46 -10.07 0.26
CA SER A 85 2.83 -10.40 -0.14
C SER A 85 2.96 -11.17 -1.45
N ALA A 86 2.16 -12.22 -1.67
CA ALA A 86 2.38 -13.16 -2.77
C ALA A 86 1.26 -13.14 -3.81
N MET A 87 1.56 -13.49 -5.05
CA MET A 87 0.60 -13.43 -6.17
C MET A 87 0.71 -14.67 -7.07
N SER A 88 -0.40 -15.00 -7.73
CA SER A 88 -0.46 -16.17 -8.60
C SER A 88 0.22 -15.91 -9.94
N GLY A 89 1.09 -16.83 -10.36
CA GLY A 89 1.86 -16.71 -11.60
C GLY A 89 3.15 -15.91 -11.44
N PHE A 90 3.52 -15.53 -10.22
CA PHE A 90 4.78 -14.87 -9.87
C PHE A 90 5.55 -15.76 -8.89
N PRO A 91 6.11 -16.89 -9.35
CA PRO A 91 6.76 -17.86 -8.48
C PRO A 91 7.95 -17.26 -7.75
N ASN A 92 8.12 -17.63 -6.48
CA ASN A 92 9.21 -17.17 -5.60
C ASN A 92 9.32 -15.63 -5.45
N PHE A 93 8.31 -14.87 -5.86
CA PHE A 93 8.26 -13.41 -5.73
C PHE A 93 7.36 -13.01 -4.56
N PHE A 94 7.89 -12.15 -3.68
CA PHE A 94 7.21 -11.69 -2.48
C PHE A 94 7.39 -10.18 -2.32
N LEU A 95 6.29 -9.48 -2.09
CA LEU A 95 6.29 -8.09 -1.68
C LEU A 95 6.41 -8.00 -0.16
N LEU A 96 7.37 -7.20 0.31
CA LEU A 96 7.41 -6.75 1.70
C LEU A 96 6.65 -5.43 1.73
N PHE A 97 5.47 -5.43 2.35
CA PHE A 97 4.52 -4.32 2.33
C PHE A 97 3.79 -4.13 0.98
N GLY A 98 3.19 -5.21 0.48
CA GLY A 98 2.38 -5.20 -0.75
C GLY A 98 0.95 -4.67 -0.54
N PRO A 99 0.07 -4.86 -1.55
CA PRO A 99 -1.33 -4.46 -1.48
C PRO A 99 -2.03 -4.89 -0.20
N ASN A 100 -2.87 -4.00 0.35
CA ASN A 100 -3.63 -4.19 1.59
C ASN A 100 -2.82 -4.18 2.91
N ALA A 101 -1.48 -4.00 2.88
CA ALA A 101 -0.66 -3.89 4.10
C ALA A 101 -0.77 -2.52 4.81
N GLY A 102 -0.98 -1.44 4.05
CA GLY A 102 -1.02 -0.07 4.56
C GLY A 102 -2.41 0.35 5.00
N THR A 103 -2.82 -0.01 6.22
CA THR A 103 -4.19 0.22 6.69
C THR A 103 -4.44 1.64 7.25
N GLY A 104 -3.39 2.43 7.46
CA GLY A 104 -3.46 3.80 7.95
C GLY A 104 -3.75 3.96 9.46
N HIS A 105 -4.00 2.86 10.18
CA HIS A 105 -4.32 2.88 11.61
C HIS A 105 -3.41 1.98 12.47
N THR A 106 -2.46 1.29 11.84
CA THR A 106 -1.44 0.47 12.51
C THR A 106 -0.04 0.84 12.03
N SER A 107 0.99 0.43 12.79
CA SER A 107 2.39 0.68 12.43
C SER A 107 2.76 -0.04 11.13
N ALA A 108 3.24 0.73 10.15
CA ALA A 108 3.77 0.19 8.90
C ALA A 108 4.98 -0.75 9.14
N LEU A 109 5.79 -0.45 10.16
CA LEU A 109 6.94 -1.29 10.52
C LEU A 109 6.50 -2.67 10.99
N MET A 110 5.51 -2.72 11.87
CA MET A 110 4.95 -3.98 12.37
C MET A 110 4.35 -4.82 11.23
N ALA A 111 3.66 -4.17 10.28
CA ALA A 111 3.16 -4.85 9.09
C ALA A 111 4.31 -5.41 8.23
N ALA A 112 5.37 -4.63 8.01
CA ALA A 112 6.55 -5.07 7.25
C ALA A 112 7.29 -6.24 7.92
N GLU A 113 7.47 -6.21 9.25
CA GLU A 113 8.09 -7.30 10.01
C GLU A 113 7.29 -8.60 9.88
N ASN A 114 5.97 -8.55 10.07
CA ASN A 114 5.09 -9.71 9.93
C ASN A 114 5.18 -10.35 8.53
N LEU A 115 5.26 -9.52 7.48
CA LEU A 115 5.41 -10.00 6.10
C LEU A 115 6.81 -10.57 5.85
N SER A 116 7.84 -10.00 6.47
CA SER A 116 9.22 -10.52 6.40
C SER A 116 9.33 -11.92 7.02
N PHE A 117 8.64 -12.18 8.13
CA PHE A 117 8.57 -13.51 8.71
C PHE A 117 7.86 -14.53 7.81
N LEU A 118 6.78 -14.12 7.13
CA LEU A 118 6.09 -14.97 6.16
C LEU A 118 7.00 -15.33 4.98
N ALA A 119 7.68 -14.33 4.41
CA ALA A 119 8.63 -14.52 3.32
C ALA A 119 9.78 -15.45 3.75
N SER A 120 10.33 -15.27 4.95
CA SER A 120 11.41 -16.12 5.48
C SER A 120 10.97 -17.57 5.68
N ARG A 121 9.75 -17.79 6.18
CA ARG A 121 9.18 -19.15 6.36
C ARG A 121 8.99 -19.88 5.04
N THR A 122 8.52 -19.17 4.01
CA THR A 122 8.39 -19.74 2.66
C THR A 122 9.75 -20.01 2.04
N GLY A 123 10.74 -19.12 2.22
CA GLY A 123 12.13 -19.34 1.80
C GLY A 123 12.76 -20.60 2.42
N ASN A 124 12.54 -20.85 3.71
CA ASN A 124 13.00 -22.08 4.36
C ASN A 124 12.35 -23.34 3.76
N THR A 125 11.10 -23.25 3.31
CA THR A 125 10.41 -24.36 2.64
C THR A 125 11.02 -24.64 1.26
N LEU A 126 11.39 -23.60 0.51
CA LEU A 126 12.12 -23.75 -0.76
C LEU A 126 13.49 -24.39 -0.56
N ALA A 127 14.17 -24.10 0.55
CA ALA A 127 15.49 -24.64 0.86
C ALA A 127 15.50 -26.16 1.17
N ILE A 128 14.37 -26.70 1.64
CA ILE A 128 14.24 -28.12 2.05
C ILE A 128 13.24 -28.91 1.20
N GLY A 129 12.66 -28.28 0.17
CA GLY A 129 11.50 -28.78 -0.55
C GLY A 129 11.50 -28.36 -2.03
N PRO A 130 10.34 -27.98 -2.62
CA PRO A 130 10.24 -27.69 -4.04
C PRO A 130 11.09 -26.46 -4.42
N THR A 131 11.72 -26.49 -5.60
CA THR A 131 12.51 -25.35 -6.13
C THR A 131 11.64 -24.15 -6.52
N ILE A 132 10.34 -24.38 -6.76
CA ILE A 132 9.39 -23.38 -7.24
C ILE A 132 8.14 -23.39 -6.37
N LEU A 133 7.81 -22.24 -5.78
CA LEU A 133 6.58 -22.01 -5.04
C LEU A 133 5.75 -20.94 -5.77
N ASP A 134 4.53 -21.29 -6.15
CA ASP A 134 3.57 -20.39 -6.77
C ASP A 134 2.23 -20.49 -6.03
N PHE A 135 1.58 -19.36 -5.81
CA PHE A 135 0.32 -19.30 -5.08
C PHE A 135 -0.83 -19.52 -6.06
N GLY A 136 -1.62 -20.58 -5.88
CA GLY A 136 -2.74 -20.88 -6.76
C GLY A 136 -3.83 -19.80 -6.75
N LYS A 137 -4.51 -19.60 -7.89
CA LYS A 137 -5.59 -18.61 -8.06
C LYS A 137 -6.69 -18.69 -6.99
N ASN A 138 -6.97 -19.90 -6.48
CA ASN A 138 -8.00 -20.15 -5.46
C ASN A 138 -7.65 -19.62 -4.07
N MET A 139 -6.38 -19.29 -3.79
CA MET A 139 -6.01 -18.63 -2.52
C MET A 139 -6.33 -17.13 -2.54
N LEU A 140 -6.31 -16.48 -3.71
CA LEU A 140 -6.61 -15.05 -3.84
C LEU A 140 -8.10 -14.76 -3.64
N SER A 141 -9.00 -15.66 -4.07
CA SER A 141 -10.45 -15.53 -3.87
C SER A 141 -10.85 -15.54 -2.39
N SER A 142 -10.07 -16.21 -1.53
CA SER A 142 -10.30 -16.24 -0.09
C SER A 142 -10.03 -14.88 0.57
N VAL A 143 -9.14 -14.05 0.01
CA VAL A 143 -8.83 -12.71 0.55
C VAL A 143 -10.01 -11.75 0.40
N ARG A 144 -10.85 -11.93 -0.63
CA ARG A 144 -12.06 -11.12 -0.83
C ARG A 144 -13.20 -11.44 0.15
N HIS A 145 -13.16 -12.60 0.84
CA HIS A 145 -14.26 -13.09 1.68
C HIS A 145 -13.84 -13.52 3.11
N ALA A 146 -12.56 -13.49 3.46
CA ALA A 146 -12.08 -14.07 4.71
C ALA A 146 -12.41 -13.20 5.94
N THR A 147 -13.49 -13.58 6.63
CA THR A 147 -13.60 -13.42 8.09
C THR A 147 -12.65 -14.41 8.78
N ILE A 148 -12.15 -14.04 9.95
CA ILE A 148 -11.07 -14.70 10.72
C ILE A 148 -11.21 -16.23 10.89
N SER A 149 -12.42 -16.80 10.80
CA SER A 149 -12.69 -18.23 11.01
C SER A 149 -12.24 -19.16 9.87
N GLY A 150 -12.21 -18.69 8.61
CA GLY A 150 -11.82 -19.51 7.45
C GLY A 150 -10.30 -19.75 7.29
N PHE A 151 -9.49 -19.06 8.11
CA PHE A 151 -8.05 -18.95 7.94
C PHE A 151 -7.27 -20.23 8.25
N LYS A 152 -7.75 -21.04 9.21
CA LYS A 152 -7.03 -22.25 9.68
C LYS A 152 -7.17 -23.44 8.73
N GLU A 153 -8.29 -23.54 8.01
CA GLU A 153 -8.59 -24.70 7.15
C GLU A 153 -7.93 -24.61 5.77
N SER A 154 -7.77 -23.40 5.21
CA SER A 154 -7.15 -23.19 3.90
C SER A 154 -5.65 -23.51 3.88
N LEU A 155 -4.95 -23.23 4.99
CA LEU A 155 -3.52 -23.51 5.17
C LEU A 155 -3.21 -25.02 5.12
N ILE A 156 -4.11 -25.85 5.66
CA ILE A 156 -3.95 -27.31 5.70
C ILE A 156 -4.35 -27.95 4.36
N ARG A 157 -5.38 -27.41 3.69
CA ARG A 157 -5.83 -27.93 2.38
C ARG A 157 -4.88 -27.57 1.24
N GLY A 158 -4.27 -26.39 1.26
CA GLY A 158 -3.29 -25.96 0.25
C GLY A 158 -2.01 -26.79 0.23
N ALA A 159 -1.57 -27.28 1.40
CA ALA A 159 -0.38 -28.13 1.52
C ALA A 159 -0.62 -29.60 1.10
N LYS A 160 -1.88 -30.07 1.07
CA LYS A 160 -2.22 -31.46 0.72
C LYS A 160 -2.41 -31.70 -0.78
N GLY A 161 -2.43 -30.66 -1.61
CA GLY A 161 -2.59 -30.78 -3.07
C GLY A 161 -1.30 -30.78 -3.87
N LEU A 162 -0.14 -30.94 -3.20
CA LEU A 162 1.20 -30.86 -3.79
C LEU A 162 2.03 -32.15 -3.63
N PHE A 163 1.36 -33.29 -3.44
CA PHE A 163 1.95 -34.63 -3.59
C PHE A 163 1.19 -35.40 -4.67
#